data_AF-A0A3M3S800-F1
#
_entry.id   AF-A0A3M3S800-F1
#
_cell.length_a   1.000
_cell.length_b   1.000
_cell.length_c   1.000
_cell.angle_alpha   90.00
_cell.angle_beta   90.00
_cell.angle_gamma   90.00
#
_symmetry.space_group_name_H-M   'P 1'
#
loop_
_entity.id
_entity.type
_entity.pdbx_description
1 polymer ?
#
loop_
_entity_poly.entity_id
_entity_poly.type
_entity_poly.pdbx_seq_one_letter_code
_entity_poly.pdbx_strand_id
1 'polypeptide(L)'
;MFKSLDLRKAIEAGYGSAPSEHGLQAWKDRHKWRREVDLSGARQYLLQHLPTGDTLLQQVRDTQSDFQHWAVHIGTEPLKLFIDTTNPKSLLYLQMIMLNLQIIYAQDDAATAWLAEQETNTSSLFGTLRYGFSPALKHALH
;
A
#
# COMPACT_ATOMS: atom_id res chain seq x y z
N MET A 1 2.06 57.97 16.08
CA MET A 1 2.46 57.17 17.26
C MET A 1 3.16 55.90 16.76
N PHE A 2 4.38 55.62 17.21
CA PHE A 2 5.34 54.69 16.61
C PHE A 2 4.96 53.20 16.83
N LYS A 3 4.15 52.60 15.94
CA LYS A 3 3.82 51.16 15.94
C LYS A 3 5.04 50.23 15.97
N SER A 4 6.19 50.68 15.46
CA SER A 4 7.44 49.90 15.43
C SER A 4 8.07 49.71 16.81
N LEU A 5 7.90 50.67 17.73
CA LEU A 5 8.55 50.64 19.04
C LEU A 5 7.78 49.75 20.02
N ASP A 6 6.45 49.77 19.93
CA ASP A 6 5.58 48.87 20.69
C ASP A 6 5.71 47.42 20.20
N LEU A 7 5.81 47.20 18.88
CA LEU A 7 6.08 45.89 18.30
C LEU A 7 7.44 45.34 18.77
N ARG A 8 8.48 46.18 18.76
CA ARG A 8 9.82 45.80 19.25
C ARG A 8 9.79 45.38 20.71
N LYS A 9 9.12 46.14 21.58
CA LYS A 9 8.96 45.80 23.00
C LYS A 9 8.19 44.49 23.21
N ALA A 10 7.14 44.25 22.44
CA ALA A 10 6.39 43.00 22.50
C ALA A 10 7.23 41.79 22.08
N ILE A 11 8.05 41.93 21.04
CA ILE A 11 8.97 40.89 20.58
C ILE A 11 10.08 40.66 21.62
N GLU A 12 10.67 41.73 22.17
CA GLU A 12 11.71 41.63 23.21
C GLU A 12 11.16 40.97 24.49
N ALA A 13 9.92 41.24 24.88
CA ALA A 13 9.28 40.60 26.03
C ALA A 13 8.99 39.10 25.82
N GLY A 14 8.64 38.70 24.59
CA GLY A 14 8.30 37.31 24.26
C GLY A 14 9.50 36.41 23.91
N TYR A 15 10.54 36.98 23.28
CA TYR A 15 11.66 36.23 22.71
C TYR A 15 13.04 36.67 23.24
N GLY A 16 13.07 37.67 24.12
CA GLY A 16 14.31 38.24 24.65
C GLY A 16 14.97 39.26 23.72
N SER A 17 16.15 39.73 24.10
CA SER A 17 16.92 40.69 23.30
C SER A 17 17.40 40.11 21.97
N ALA A 18 17.69 40.98 21.00
CA ALA A 18 18.30 40.58 19.74
C ALA A 18 19.57 39.73 19.98
N PRO A 19 19.84 38.71 19.14
CA PRO A 19 21.03 37.89 19.27
C PRO A 19 22.29 38.75 19.27
N SER A 20 23.27 38.40 20.11
CA SER A 20 24.58 39.04 20.05
C SER A 20 25.21 38.82 18.66
N GLU A 21 26.11 39.71 18.27
CA GLU A 21 26.78 39.64 16.96
C GLU A 21 27.50 38.28 16.76
N HIS A 22 28.10 37.76 17.84
CA HIS A 22 28.65 36.41 17.88
C HIS A 22 27.58 35.32 17.70
N GLY A 23 26.42 35.44 18.34
CA GLY A 23 25.29 34.51 18.17
C GLY A 23 24.74 34.51 16.75
N LEU A 24 24.69 35.69 16.12
CA LEU A 24 24.28 35.85 14.73
C LEU A 24 25.29 35.19 13.77
N GLN A 25 26.59 35.37 14.02
CA GLN A 25 27.64 34.74 13.22
C GLN A 25 27.62 33.22 13.39
N ALA A 26 27.55 32.71 14.62
CA ALA A 26 27.41 31.28 14.88
C ALA A 26 26.12 30.69 14.27
N TRP A 27 25.03 31.45 14.20
CA TRP A 27 23.85 31.06 13.44
C TRP A 27 24.19 30.97 11.95
N LYS A 28 24.73 32.02 11.32
CA LYS A 28 25.15 32.04 9.90
C LYS A 28 26.12 30.89 9.57
N ASP A 29 27.11 30.60 10.39
CA ASP A 29 28.10 29.54 10.15
C ASP A 29 27.47 28.14 10.16
N ARG A 30 26.34 27.99 10.88
CA ARG A 30 25.53 26.77 10.87
C ARG A 30 24.61 26.64 9.65
N HIS A 31 24.66 27.56 8.66
CA HIS A 31 23.85 27.46 7.44
C HIS A 31 24.06 26.12 6.70
N LYS A 32 25.29 25.60 6.66
CA LYS A 32 25.63 24.29 6.08
C LYS A 32 24.92 23.10 6.74
N TRP A 33 24.52 23.24 8.00
CA TRP A 33 23.78 22.21 8.76
C TRP A 33 22.26 22.44 8.75
N ARG A 34 21.83 23.65 8.36
CA ARG A 34 20.42 24.03 8.19
C ARG A 34 19.89 23.67 6.81
N ARG A 35 20.47 22.62 6.22
CA ARG A 35 20.06 21.85 5.04
C ARG A 35 18.82 22.45 4.38
N GLU A 36 19.03 23.15 3.28
CA GLU A 36 18.11 22.96 2.17
C GLU A 36 18.05 21.44 1.97
N VAL A 37 16.91 20.83 2.29
CA VAL A 37 16.60 19.51 1.77
C VAL A 37 16.86 19.62 0.27
N ASP A 38 17.73 18.78 -0.29
CA ASP A 38 18.01 18.81 -1.73
C ASP A 38 16.77 18.30 -2.47
N LEU A 39 15.76 19.15 -2.56
CA LEU A 39 14.49 18.88 -3.21
C LEU A 39 14.71 18.65 -4.70
N SER A 40 15.73 19.29 -5.28
CA SER A 40 16.13 19.10 -6.67
C SER A 40 16.67 17.69 -6.90
N GLY A 41 17.62 17.25 -6.07
CA GLY A 41 18.17 15.89 -6.12
C GLY A 41 17.13 14.82 -5.79
N ALA A 42 16.28 15.04 -4.77
CA ALA A 42 15.18 14.14 -4.45
C ALA A 42 14.18 14.02 -5.61
N ARG A 43 13.83 15.15 -6.25
CA ARG A 43 12.96 15.18 -7.43
C ARG A 43 13.63 14.50 -8.62
N GLN A 44 14.91 14.73 -8.85
CA GLN A 44 15.66 14.08 -9.93
C GLN A 44 15.71 12.56 -9.73
N TYR A 45 15.99 12.11 -8.51
CA TYR A 45 15.94 10.69 -8.15
C TYR A 45 14.56 10.09 -8.43
N LEU A 46 13.48 10.75 -7.98
CA LEU A 46 12.11 10.30 -8.24
C LEU A 46 11.84 10.21 -9.75
N LEU A 47 12.18 11.24 -10.53
CA LEU A 47 11.96 11.24 -11.98
C LEU A 47 12.76 10.17 -12.71
N GLN A 48 13.96 9.84 -12.23
CA GLN A 48 14.79 8.78 -12.81
C GLN A 48 14.22 7.38 -12.52
N HIS A 49 13.63 7.17 -11.35
CA HIS A 49 13.17 5.85 -10.91
C HIS A 49 11.68 5.61 -11.10
N LEU A 50 10.87 6.65 -11.35
CA LEU A 50 9.43 6.53 -11.61
C LEU A 50 9.12 5.52 -12.72
N PRO A 51 9.79 5.56 -13.90
CA PRO A 51 9.46 4.65 -15.00
C PRO A 51 9.72 3.18 -14.63
N THR A 52 10.77 2.91 -13.85
CA THR A 52 11.06 1.56 -13.34
C THR A 52 9.98 1.12 -12.37
N GLY A 53 9.55 2.01 -11.46
CA GLY A 53 8.44 1.74 -10.55
C GLY A 53 7.15 1.41 -11.29
N ASP A 54 6.78 2.21 -12.29
CA ASP A 54 5.60 1.98 -13.12
C ASP A 54 5.68 0.64 -13.87
N THR A 55 6.86 0.29 -14.39
CA THR A 55 7.08 -1.00 -15.06
C THR A 55 6.86 -2.18 -14.11
N LEU A 56 7.40 -2.10 -12.89
CA LEU A 56 7.24 -3.15 -11.88
C LEU A 56 5.78 -3.29 -11.43
N LEU A 57 5.09 -2.16 -11.23
CA LEU A 57 3.66 -2.17 -10.90
C LEU A 57 2.82 -2.78 -12.02
N GLN A 58 3.16 -2.50 -13.28
CA GLN A 58 2.47 -3.12 -14.41
C GLN A 58 2.67 -4.64 -14.42
N GLN A 59 3.89 -5.13 -14.17
CA GLN A 59 4.15 -6.58 -14.08
C GLN A 59 3.34 -7.25 -12.96
N VAL A 60 3.16 -6.58 -11.82
CA VAL A 60 2.30 -7.07 -10.73
C VAL A 60 0.85 -7.18 -11.20
N ARG A 61 0.33 -6.16 -11.90
CA ARG A 61 -1.04 -6.16 -12.44
C ARG A 61 -1.24 -7.22 -13.51
N ASP A 62 -0.27 -7.42 -14.39
CA ASP A 62 -0.31 -8.46 -15.42
C ASP A 62 -0.37 -9.85 -14.77
N THR A 63 0.47 -10.09 -13.75
CA THR A 63 0.47 -11.34 -12.97
C THR A 63 -0.86 -11.57 -12.24
N GLN A 64 -1.43 -10.51 -11.64
CA GLN A 64 -2.77 -10.58 -11.04
C GLN A 64 -3.83 -10.92 -12.09
N SER A 65 -3.75 -10.35 -13.29
CA SER A 65 -4.67 -10.67 -14.39
C SER A 65 -4.55 -12.14 -14.80
N ASP A 66 -3.33 -12.67 -14.92
CA ASP A 66 -3.11 -14.10 -15.22
C ASP A 66 -3.81 -15.00 -14.19
N PHE A 67 -3.67 -14.69 -12.90
CA PHE A 67 -4.34 -15.44 -11.84
C PHE A 67 -5.87 -15.33 -11.89
N GLN A 68 -6.43 -14.19 -12.33
CA GLN A 68 -7.87 -14.06 -12.55
C GLN A 68 -8.34 -14.99 -13.69
N HIS A 69 -7.57 -15.09 -14.78
CA HIS A 69 -7.87 -16.04 -15.87
C HIS A 69 -7.81 -17.49 -15.38
N TRP A 70 -6.81 -17.83 -14.58
CA TRP A 70 -6.72 -19.15 -13.95
C TRP A 70 -7.90 -19.42 -13.01
N ALA A 71 -8.35 -18.43 -12.25
CA ALA A 71 -9.50 -18.57 -11.37
C ALA A 71 -10.78 -18.95 -12.13
N VAL A 72 -10.99 -18.37 -13.33
CA VAL A 72 -12.10 -18.73 -14.22
C VAL A 72 -11.94 -20.15 -14.76
N HIS A 73 -10.74 -20.54 -15.18
CA HIS A 73 -10.47 -21.86 -15.73
C HIS A 73 -10.62 -22.99 -14.69
N ILE A 74 -10.09 -22.77 -13.49
CA ILE A 74 -10.20 -23.70 -12.36
C ILE A 74 -11.66 -23.79 -11.92
N GLY A 75 -12.35 -22.65 -11.83
CA GLY A 75 -13.72 -22.59 -11.34
C GLY A 75 -13.79 -22.93 -9.86
N THR A 76 -14.76 -23.75 -9.46
CA THR A 76 -14.98 -24.16 -8.06
C THR A 76 -14.45 -25.54 -7.69
N GLU A 77 -13.59 -26.12 -8.52
CA GLU A 77 -13.13 -27.52 -8.37
C GLU A 77 -11.66 -27.60 -7.92
N PRO A 78 -11.38 -27.73 -6.61
CA PRO A 78 -10.02 -27.91 -6.09
C PRO A 78 -9.27 -29.10 -6.69
N LEU A 79 -9.99 -30.12 -7.15
CA LEU A 79 -9.41 -31.31 -7.78
C LEU A 79 -8.66 -31.01 -9.08
N LYS A 80 -8.98 -29.91 -9.80
CA LYS A 80 -8.19 -29.46 -10.96
C LYS A 80 -6.78 -29.01 -10.57
N LEU A 81 -6.57 -28.67 -9.30
CA LEU A 81 -5.27 -28.39 -8.69
C LEU A 81 -4.67 -29.61 -7.99
N PHE A 82 -5.29 -30.79 -8.16
CA PHE A 82 -4.93 -32.04 -7.48
C PHE A 82 -5.07 -31.93 -5.95
N ILE A 83 -6.00 -31.11 -5.47
CA ILE A 83 -6.25 -30.90 -4.03
C ILE A 83 -7.51 -31.63 -3.61
N ASP A 84 -7.34 -32.58 -2.70
CA ASP A 84 -8.43 -33.24 -1.98
C ASP A 84 -8.81 -32.40 -0.74
N THR A 85 -9.99 -31.79 -0.77
CA THR A 85 -10.50 -30.98 0.34
C THR A 85 -10.96 -31.81 1.55
N THR A 86 -11.09 -33.13 1.42
CA THR A 86 -11.40 -34.03 2.54
C THR A 86 -10.16 -34.37 3.36
N ASN A 87 -8.96 -34.18 2.79
CA ASN A 87 -7.70 -34.29 3.51
C ASN A 87 -7.35 -32.97 4.22
N PRO A 88 -7.24 -32.93 5.55
CA PRO A 88 -7.01 -31.69 6.29
C PRO A 88 -5.72 -30.95 5.91
N LYS A 89 -4.65 -31.68 5.55
CA LYS A 89 -3.37 -31.06 5.16
C LYS A 89 -3.48 -30.38 3.80
N SER A 90 -4.08 -31.05 2.82
CA SER A 90 -4.29 -30.51 1.48
C SER A 90 -5.28 -29.34 1.48
N LEU A 91 -6.35 -29.43 2.29
CA LEU A 91 -7.29 -28.34 2.49
C LEU A 91 -6.60 -27.09 3.07
N LEU A 92 -5.85 -27.26 4.17
CA LEU A 92 -5.12 -26.16 4.80
C LEU A 92 -4.10 -25.53 3.85
N TYR A 93 -3.41 -26.35 3.04
CA TYR A 93 -2.49 -25.87 2.02
C TYR A 93 -3.19 -24.93 1.03
N LEU A 94 -4.33 -25.35 0.46
CA LEU A 94 -5.08 -24.49 -0.47
C LEU A 94 -5.57 -23.22 0.21
N GLN A 95 -6.10 -23.32 1.44
CA GLN A 95 -6.55 -22.14 2.19
C GLN A 95 -5.43 -21.13 2.42
N MET A 96 -4.21 -21.60 2.72
CA MET A 96 -3.06 -20.73 2.93
C MET A 96 -2.62 -20.04 1.64
N ILE A 97 -2.60 -20.76 0.50
CA ILE A 97 -2.32 -20.16 -0.80
C ILE A 97 -3.38 -19.10 -1.15
N MET A 98 -4.66 -19.42 -1.00
CA MET A 98 -5.75 -18.49 -1.31
C MET A 98 -5.75 -17.26 -0.41
N LEU A 99 -5.43 -17.43 0.88
CA LEU A 99 -5.26 -16.31 1.82
C LEU A 99 -4.12 -15.37 1.38
N ASN A 100 -2.97 -15.94 0.99
CA ASN A 100 -1.84 -15.15 0.49
C ASN A 100 -2.22 -14.38 -0.79
N LEU A 101 -2.96 -15.02 -1.71
CA LEU A 101 -3.47 -14.35 -2.90
C LEU A 101 -4.44 -13.21 -2.55
N GLN A 102 -5.31 -13.39 -1.56
CA GLN A 102 -6.18 -12.30 -1.10
C GLN A 102 -5.40 -11.12 -0.54
N ILE A 103 -4.33 -11.37 0.23
CA ILE A 103 -3.45 -10.31 0.75
C ILE A 103 -2.79 -9.54 -0.40
N ILE A 104 -2.33 -10.23 -1.45
CA ILE A 104 -1.72 -9.61 -2.63
C ILE A 104 -2.73 -8.73 -3.38
N TYR A 105 -3.95 -9.23 -3.58
CA TYR A 105 -4.99 -8.49 -4.31
C TYR A 105 -5.54 -7.31 -3.51
N ALA A 106 -5.51 -7.36 -2.18
CA ALA A 106 -5.94 -6.26 -1.32
C ALA A 106 -5.03 -5.01 -1.40
N GLN A 107 -3.91 -5.07 -2.13
CA GLN A 107 -2.97 -3.95 -2.29
C GLN A 107 -3.34 -3.00 -3.45
N ASP A 108 -4.27 -3.40 -4.31
CA ASP A 108 -4.73 -2.62 -5.46
C ASP A 108 -6.27 -2.54 -5.47
N ASP A 109 -6.80 -1.34 -5.72
CA ASP A 109 -8.25 -1.10 -5.64
C ASP A 109 -9.03 -1.92 -6.68
N ALA A 110 -8.49 -2.07 -7.89
CA ALA A 110 -9.16 -2.84 -8.95
C ALA A 110 -9.14 -4.35 -8.63
N ALA A 111 -8.01 -4.85 -8.13
CA ALA A 111 -7.90 -6.24 -7.68
C ALA A 111 -8.83 -6.53 -6.47
N THR A 112 -8.98 -5.56 -5.56
CA THR A 112 -9.90 -5.65 -4.42
C THR A 112 -11.37 -5.67 -4.86
N ALA A 113 -11.74 -4.82 -5.81
CA ALA A 113 -13.09 -4.84 -6.40
C ALA A 113 -13.41 -6.20 -7.03
N TRP A 114 -12.46 -6.77 -7.78
CA TRP A 114 -12.62 -8.10 -8.35
C TRP A 114 -12.79 -9.18 -7.28
N LEU A 115 -12.05 -9.13 -6.17
CA LEU A 115 -12.25 -10.07 -5.05
C LEU A 115 -13.67 -9.98 -4.46
N ALA A 116 -14.22 -8.78 -4.32
CA ALA A 116 -15.57 -8.58 -3.80
C ALA A 116 -16.63 -9.17 -4.74
N GLU A 117 -16.44 -9.05 -6.06
CA GLU A 117 -17.27 -9.73 -7.06
C GLU A 117 -17.18 -11.24 -6.94
N GLN A 118 -15.98 -11.79 -6.76
CA GLN A 118 -15.80 -13.23 -6.55
C GLN A 118 -16.44 -13.70 -5.24
N GLU A 119 -16.38 -12.92 -4.17
CA GLU A 119 -17.02 -13.26 -2.90
C GLU A 119 -18.55 -13.33 -3.04
N THR A 120 -19.13 -12.53 -3.93
CA THR A 120 -20.56 -12.60 -4.26
C THR A 120 -20.87 -13.79 -5.17
N ASN A 121 -20.01 -14.05 -6.16
CA ASN A 121 -20.19 -15.13 -7.14
C ASN A 121 -19.79 -16.51 -6.57
N THR A 122 -20.38 -17.59 -7.08
CA THR A 122 -20.02 -18.98 -6.75
C THR A 122 -19.25 -19.65 -7.89
N SER A 123 -18.61 -18.87 -8.76
CA SER A 123 -17.95 -19.39 -9.97
C SER A 123 -16.47 -19.74 -9.80
N SER A 124 -15.81 -19.31 -8.71
CA SER A 124 -14.38 -19.56 -8.48
C SER A 124 -14.07 -20.02 -7.05
N LEU A 125 -12.87 -20.57 -6.87
CA LEU A 125 -12.33 -20.92 -5.54
C LEU A 125 -12.27 -19.71 -4.58
N PHE A 126 -12.10 -18.49 -5.09
CA PHE A 126 -12.14 -17.27 -4.26
C PHE A 126 -13.53 -17.10 -3.63
N GLY A 127 -14.58 -17.34 -4.41
CA GLY A 127 -15.96 -17.22 -3.94
C GLY A 127 -16.37 -18.28 -2.94
N THR A 128 -15.74 -19.45 -2.94
CA THR A 128 -16.06 -20.57 -2.04
C THR A 128 -15.05 -20.77 -0.91
N LEU A 129 -13.99 -19.94 -0.81
CA LEU A 129 -12.91 -20.07 0.16
C LEU A 129 -13.42 -20.18 1.61
N ARG A 130 -14.32 -19.29 2.03
CA ARG A 130 -14.87 -19.26 3.40
C ARG A 130 -15.73 -20.48 3.73
N TYR A 131 -16.10 -21.25 2.72
CA TYR A 131 -16.99 -22.40 2.80
C TYR A 131 -16.25 -23.71 2.54
N GLY A 132 -14.93 -23.74 2.80
CA GLY A 132 -14.11 -24.93 2.56
C GLY A 132 -14.08 -25.37 1.10
N PHE A 133 -14.23 -24.41 0.18
CA PHE A 133 -14.34 -24.63 -1.26
C PHE A 133 -15.59 -25.42 -1.70
N SER A 134 -16.65 -25.42 -0.88
CA SER A 134 -17.93 -26.05 -1.22
C SER A 134 -18.95 -25.02 -1.71
N PRO A 135 -19.35 -25.05 -3.00
CA PRO A 135 -20.43 -24.21 -3.51
C PRO A 135 -21.77 -24.50 -2.83
N ALA A 136 -22.04 -25.77 -2.51
CA ALA A 136 -23.27 -26.19 -1.85
C ALA A 136 -23.39 -25.59 -0.44
N LEU A 137 -22.29 -25.58 0.33
CA LEU A 137 -22.28 -24.95 1.66
C LEU A 137 -22.50 -23.45 1.57
N LYS A 138 -21.88 -22.77 0.59
CA LYS A 138 -22.13 -21.35 0.35
C LYS A 138 -23.61 -21.07 0.05
N HIS A 139 -24.21 -21.85 -0.85
CA HIS A 139 -25.61 -21.67 -1.22
C HIS A 139 -26.59 -21.99 -0.08
N ALA A 140 -26.23 -22.88 0.84
CA ALA A 140 -27.06 -23.19 2.00
C ALA A 140 -27.00 -22.12 3.11
N LEU A 141 -25.95 -21.30 3.12
CA LEU A 141 -25.68 -20.29 4.17
C LEU A 141 -25.98 -18.85 3.74
N HIS A 142 -26.33 -18.62 2.47
CA HIS A 142 -26.71 -17.33 1.88
C HIS A 142 -28.12 -17.40 1.31
#